data_AF-A0A671M9S7-F1
#
_entry.id   AF-A0A671M9S7-F1
#
_cell.length_a   1.000
_cell.length_b   1.000
_cell.length_c   1.000
_cell.angle_alpha   90.00
_cell.angle_beta   90.00
_cell.angle_gamma   90.00
#
_symmetry.space_group_name_H-M   'P 1'
#
loop_
_entity.id
_entity.type
_entity.pdbx_description
1 polymer ?
#
loop_
_entity_poly.entity_id
_entity_poly.type
_entity_poly.pdbx_seq_one_letter_code
_entity_poly.pdbx_strand_id
1 'polypeptide(L)'
;IAGSFNAAVKDAAVDALKKQGCNVLVSDLYEMKFKATATKEDITGAVKNPEHFCYGNETMLAWQEGQLASDIVDEHKKLNEADLVIFQFPMYWFSVPAIMKGWMDRVLTLGFAYTLEKRYSEGIFRDKKVMLSFTTGSHETMFRSNGINGDMNVTLWPIQNGVLNYCGFQVLAPQIFWAPTHLSSEAREGLLEGWRARLQGLLNEAPLTFPAVDIGKGFQLKPEVREKQAESHFGLTVGHHLEKPLPPHNQMKAGV
;
A
#
# COMPACT_ATOMS: atom_id res chain seq x y z
N ILE A 1 -14.32 -14.13 -2.40
CA ILE A 1 -15.77 -14.42 -2.57
C ILE A 1 -16.20 -14.02 -3.98
N ALA A 2 -16.57 -15.00 -4.83
CA ALA A 2 -16.72 -14.85 -6.28
C ALA A 2 -17.86 -13.92 -6.76
N GLY A 3 -18.78 -13.49 -5.89
CA GLY A 3 -19.91 -12.60 -6.25
C GLY A 3 -19.76 -11.13 -5.84
N SER A 4 -18.62 -10.74 -5.26
CA SER A 4 -18.44 -9.36 -4.76
C SER A 4 -18.01 -8.39 -5.85
N PHE A 5 -18.34 -7.10 -5.71
CA PHE A 5 -17.81 -6.08 -6.63
C PHE A 5 -16.27 -5.99 -6.60
N ASN A 6 -15.64 -6.28 -5.45
CA ASN A 6 -14.18 -6.41 -5.35
C ASN A 6 -13.62 -7.54 -6.22
N ALA A 7 -14.33 -8.68 -6.30
CA ALA A 7 -13.95 -9.76 -7.20
C ALA A 7 -14.05 -9.32 -8.67
N ALA A 8 -15.12 -8.63 -9.05
CA ALA A 8 -15.30 -8.09 -10.40
C ALA A 8 -14.20 -7.06 -10.78
N VAL A 9 -13.81 -6.17 -9.85
CA VAL A 9 -12.70 -5.22 -10.06
C VAL A 9 -11.36 -5.95 -10.23
N LYS A 10 -11.11 -6.99 -9.42
CA LYS A 10 -9.92 -7.85 -9.54
C LYS A 10 -9.91 -8.59 -10.89
N ASP A 11 -11.03 -9.19 -11.30
CA ASP A 11 -11.15 -9.91 -12.57
C ASP A 11 -10.93 -8.97 -13.76
N ALA A 12 -11.53 -7.78 -13.73
CA ALA A 12 -11.30 -6.73 -14.73
C ALA A 12 -9.82 -6.33 -14.82
N ALA A 13 -9.11 -6.25 -13.68
CA ALA A 13 -7.68 -5.96 -13.65
C ALA A 13 -6.84 -7.08 -14.27
N VAL A 14 -7.11 -8.33 -13.89
CA VAL A 14 -6.41 -9.50 -14.42
C VAL A 14 -6.60 -9.59 -15.93
N ASP A 15 -7.83 -9.45 -16.42
CA ASP A 15 -8.14 -9.55 -17.84
C ASP A 15 -7.48 -8.42 -18.64
N ALA A 16 -7.58 -7.18 -18.17
CA ALA A 16 -7.02 -6.03 -18.87
C ALA A 16 -5.49 -6.06 -18.92
N LEU A 17 -4.82 -6.46 -17.83
CA LEU A 17 -3.36 -6.56 -17.79
C LEU A 17 -2.85 -7.76 -18.62
N LYS A 18 -3.52 -8.91 -18.59
CA LYS A 18 -3.17 -10.05 -19.45
C LYS A 18 -3.32 -9.71 -20.94
N LYS A 19 -4.36 -8.98 -21.32
CA LYS A 19 -4.56 -8.50 -22.71
C LYS A 19 -3.45 -7.56 -23.18
N GLN A 20 -2.75 -6.91 -22.26
CA GLN A 20 -1.59 -6.07 -22.54
C GLN A 20 -0.26 -6.86 -22.57
N GLY A 21 -0.31 -8.19 -22.38
CA GLY A 21 0.88 -9.04 -22.38
C GLY A 21 1.57 -9.17 -21.03
N CYS A 22 1.02 -8.61 -19.95
CA CYS A 22 1.58 -8.77 -18.61
C CYS A 22 1.39 -10.20 -18.10
N ASN A 23 2.42 -10.74 -17.42
CA ASN A 23 2.23 -11.87 -16.53
C ASN A 23 1.49 -11.39 -15.27
N VAL A 24 0.40 -12.07 -14.89
CA VAL A 24 -0.43 -11.64 -13.76
C VAL A 24 -0.53 -12.77 -12.74
N LEU A 25 0.07 -12.53 -11.57
CA LEU A 25 -0.01 -13.39 -10.39
C LEU A 25 -1.09 -12.86 -9.44
N VAL A 26 -1.85 -13.74 -8.79
CA VAL A 26 -2.95 -13.36 -7.89
C VAL A 26 -2.74 -14.01 -6.51
N SER A 27 -2.92 -13.19 -5.48
CA SER A 27 -3.04 -13.63 -4.08
C SER A 27 -4.42 -13.30 -3.55
N ASP A 28 -5.41 -14.16 -3.82
CA ASP A 28 -6.72 -14.06 -3.16
C ASP A 28 -6.58 -14.63 -1.75
N LEU A 29 -6.34 -13.74 -0.79
CA LEU A 29 -6.05 -14.10 0.60
C LEU A 29 -7.13 -14.96 1.25
N TYR A 30 -8.39 -14.79 0.85
CA TYR A 30 -9.49 -15.58 1.39
C TYR A 30 -9.53 -16.98 0.76
N GLU A 31 -9.33 -17.09 -0.55
CA GLU A 31 -9.24 -18.38 -1.23
C GLU A 31 -8.02 -19.20 -0.75
N MET A 32 -6.90 -18.53 -0.54
CA MET A 32 -5.68 -19.11 0.03
C MET A 32 -5.83 -19.50 1.51
N LYS A 33 -6.89 -19.06 2.18
CA LYS A 33 -7.05 -19.15 3.65
C LYS A 33 -5.81 -18.61 4.37
N PHE A 34 -5.30 -17.48 3.90
CA PHE A 34 -4.03 -16.92 4.37
C PHE A 34 -4.08 -16.67 5.88
N LYS A 35 -3.07 -17.19 6.60
CA LYS A 35 -2.93 -16.97 8.04
C LYS A 35 -2.55 -15.51 8.28
N ALA A 36 -3.42 -14.76 8.94
CA ALA A 36 -3.21 -13.33 9.18
C ALA A 36 -2.35 -13.03 10.43
N THR A 37 -2.20 -13.98 11.34
CA THR A 37 -1.52 -13.76 12.62
C THR A 37 -0.01 -13.94 12.48
N ALA A 38 0.76 -12.89 12.79
CA ALA A 38 2.21 -12.95 12.91
C ALA A 38 2.59 -13.67 14.21
N THR A 39 3.13 -14.89 14.12
CA THR A 39 3.49 -15.71 15.30
C THR A 39 4.80 -16.46 15.08
N LYS A 40 5.37 -17.04 16.14
CA LYS A 40 6.59 -17.86 16.05
C LYS A 40 6.52 -19.03 15.04
N GLU A 41 5.31 -19.47 14.68
CA GLU A 41 5.09 -20.53 13.69
C GLU A 41 5.47 -20.10 12.26
N ASP A 42 5.71 -18.82 12.04
CA ASP A 42 6.23 -18.30 10.77
C ASP A 42 7.72 -18.66 10.56
N ILE A 43 8.36 -19.25 11.58
CA ILE A 43 9.74 -19.71 11.57
C ILE A 43 9.71 -21.25 11.63
N THR A 44 10.25 -21.90 10.60
CA THR A 44 10.32 -23.37 10.51
C THR A 44 11.55 -23.95 11.19
N GLY A 45 12.58 -23.13 11.39
CA GLY A 45 13.81 -23.49 12.11
C GLY A 45 13.81 -23.09 13.59
N ALA A 46 15.00 -23.07 14.18
CA ALA A 46 15.16 -22.73 15.58
C ALA A 46 15.13 -21.20 15.79
N VAL A 47 14.26 -20.74 16.68
CA VAL A 47 14.25 -19.37 17.19
C VAL A 47 15.56 -19.11 17.95
N LYS A 48 16.27 -18.03 17.63
CA LYS A 48 17.62 -17.77 18.18
C LYS A 48 17.57 -17.27 19.62
N ASN A 49 16.55 -16.52 19.99
CA ASN A 49 16.36 -15.95 21.32
C ASN A 49 14.91 -16.16 21.81
N PRO A 50 14.53 -17.41 22.17
CA PRO A 50 13.16 -17.73 22.55
C PRO A 50 12.71 -17.04 23.86
N GLU A 51 13.62 -16.77 24.79
CA GLU A 51 13.32 -16.09 26.06
C GLU A 51 13.03 -14.59 25.88
N HIS A 52 13.51 -13.98 24.80
CA HIS A 52 13.27 -12.59 24.44
C HIS A 52 12.85 -12.46 22.97
N PHE A 53 11.83 -13.23 22.60
CA PHE A 53 11.34 -13.30 21.22
C PHE A 53 10.97 -11.91 20.68
N CYS A 54 11.66 -11.50 19.61
CA CYS A 54 11.34 -10.31 18.83
C CYS A 54 11.00 -10.73 17.41
N TYR A 55 9.73 -10.68 17.05
CA TYR A 55 9.23 -11.21 15.78
C TYR A 55 10.01 -10.69 14.56
N GLY A 56 10.25 -9.38 14.48
CA GLY A 56 10.98 -8.77 13.36
C GLY A 56 12.42 -9.27 13.23
N ASN A 57 13.15 -9.42 14.35
CA ASN A 57 14.52 -9.92 14.33
C ASN A 57 14.58 -11.41 14.01
N GLU A 58 13.70 -12.21 14.61
CA GLU A 58 13.69 -13.66 14.45
C GLU A 58 13.25 -14.06 13.03
N THR A 59 12.25 -13.37 12.46
CA THR A 59 11.82 -13.61 11.07
C THR A 59 12.84 -13.11 10.05
N MET A 60 13.60 -12.04 10.34
CA MET A 60 14.73 -11.63 9.51
C MET A 60 15.82 -12.71 9.47
N LEU A 61 16.18 -13.28 10.62
CA LEU A 61 17.17 -14.37 10.68
C LEU A 61 16.66 -15.62 9.98
N ALA A 62 15.39 -15.98 10.20
CA ALA A 62 14.75 -17.08 9.48
C ALA A 62 14.73 -16.85 7.97
N TRP A 63 14.48 -15.62 7.50
CA TRP A 63 14.56 -15.26 6.08
C TRP A 63 15.96 -15.48 5.52
N GLN A 64 17.00 -15.01 6.21
CA GLN A 64 18.41 -15.19 5.80
C GLN A 64 18.82 -16.66 5.73
N GLU A 65 18.27 -17.50 6.61
CA GLU A 65 18.57 -18.95 6.66
C GLU A 65 17.62 -19.80 5.80
N GLY A 66 16.64 -19.20 5.10
CA GLY A 66 15.65 -19.93 4.30
C GLY A 66 14.66 -20.75 5.14
N GLN A 67 14.39 -20.32 6.36
CA GLN A 67 13.57 -20.98 7.39
C GLN A 67 12.27 -20.24 7.69
N LEU A 68 11.75 -19.45 6.74
CA LEU A 68 10.40 -18.91 6.85
C LEU A 68 9.34 -19.95 6.47
N ALA A 69 8.14 -19.77 7.00
CA ALA A 69 6.96 -20.54 6.58
C ALA A 69 6.75 -20.41 5.06
N SER A 70 6.39 -21.53 4.43
CA SER A 70 6.28 -21.64 2.97
C SER A 70 5.30 -20.66 2.36
N ASP A 71 4.21 -20.35 3.06
CA ASP A 71 3.21 -19.40 2.59
C ASP A 71 3.77 -17.97 2.50
N ILE A 72 4.67 -17.59 3.41
CA ILE A 72 5.39 -16.30 3.33
C ILE A 72 6.39 -16.33 2.17
N VAL A 73 7.15 -17.42 2.04
CA VAL A 73 8.15 -17.58 0.97
C VAL A 73 7.50 -17.50 -0.42
N ASP A 74 6.31 -18.07 -0.60
CA ASP A 74 5.59 -18.01 -1.87
C ASP A 74 5.10 -16.59 -2.20
N GLU A 75 4.71 -15.80 -1.20
CA GLU A 75 4.38 -14.38 -1.41
C GLU A 75 5.63 -13.52 -1.67
N HIS A 76 6.77 -13.84 -1.05
CA HIS A 76 8.07 -13.21 -1.37
C HIS A 76 8.45 -13.43 -2.85
N LYS A 77 8.25 -14.64 -3.39
CA LYS A 77 8.50 -14.93 -4.81
C LYS A 77 7.66 -14.03 -5.71
N LYS A 78 6.35 -13.93 -5.44
CA LYS A 78 5.45 -13.04 -6.21
C LYS A 78 5.89 -11.58 -6.16
N LEU A 79 6.30 -11.09 -4.99
CA LEU A 79 6.80 -9.72 -4.85
C LEU A 79 8.13 -9.48 -5.58
N ASN A 80 9.02 -10.47 -5.60
CA ASN A 80 10.26 -10.39 -6.36
C ASN A 80 9.99 -10.29 -7.86
N GLU A 81 9.04 -11.07 -8.38
CA GLU A 81 8.64 -11.08 -9.79
C GLU A 81 7.84 -9.84 -10.22
N ALA A 82 7.11 -9.19 -9.30
CA ALA A 82 6.19 -8.12 -9.65
C ALA A 82 6.90 -6.77 -9.91
N ASP A 83 6.63 -6.15 -11.05
CA ASP A 83 6.95 -4.75 -11.32
C ASP A 83 5.86 -3.79 -10.80
N LEU A 84 4.63 -4.29 -10.72
CA LEU A 84 3.45 -3.58 -10.25
C LEU A 84 2.67 -4.45 -9.25
N VAL A 85 2.32 -3.87 -8.10
CA VAL A 85 1.47 -4.50 -7.08
C VAL A 85 0.16 -3.72 -6.92
N ILE A 86 -0.99 -4.39 -7.05
CA ILE A 86 -2.30 -3.79 -6.83
C ILE A 86 -2.94 -4.45 -5.60
N PHE A 87 -3.20 -3.67 -4.55
CA PHE A 87 -3.97 -4.11 -3.40
C PHE A 87 -5.45 -3.84 -3.65
N GLN A 88 -6.23 -4.89 -3.95
CA GLN A 88 -7.69 -4.80 -4.08
C GLN A 88 -8.40 -5.15 -2.76
N PHE A 89 -9.20 -4.24 -2.20
CA PHE A 89 -9.93 -4.53 -0.96
C PHE A 89 -11.19 -3.68 -0.73
N PRO A 90 -12.17 -4.16 0.06
CA PRO A 90 -13.14 -3.27 0.68
C PRO A 90 -12.49 -2.52 1.85
N MET A 91 -12.67 -1.19 1.90
CA MET A 91 -12.25 -0.41 3.06
C MET A 91 -13.07 -0.82 4.28
N TYR A 92 -12.40 -1.33 5.31
CA TYR A 92 -12.99 -1.66 6.60
C TYR A 92 -12.33 -0.82 7.69
N TRP A 93 -13.15 -0.14 8.50
CA TRP A 93 -12.67 0.71 9.60
C TRP A 93 -11.56 1.68 9.17
N PHE A 94 -11.79 2.41 8.07
CA PHE A 94 -10.85 3.40 7.52
C PHE A 94 -9.47 2.81 7.13
N SER A 95 -9.40 1.50 6.91
CA SER A 95 -8.16 0.78 6.62
C SER A 95 -8.41 -0.45 5.73
N VAL A 96 -7.36 -1.25 5.55
CA VAL A 96 -7.42 -2.55 4.88
C VAL A 96 -8.10 -3.60 5.78
N PRO A 97 -8.71 -4.65 5.22
CA PRO A 97 -9.21 -5.79 5.98
C PRO A 97 -8.11 -6.44 6.82
N ALA A 98 -8.49 -7.01 7.98
CA ALA A 98 -7.54 -7.64 8.90
C ALA A 98 -6.64 -8.71 8.24
N ILE A 99 -7.19 -9.49 7.30
CA ILE A 99 -6.40 -10.51 6.57
C ILE A 99 -5.31 -9.88 5.69
N MET A 100 -5.58 -8.72 5.08
CA MET A 100 -4.60 -7.98 4.28
C MET A 100 -3.59 -7.28 5.17
N LYS A 101 -4.01 -6.75 6.32
CA LYS A 101 -3.07 -6.23 7.33
C LYS A 101 -2.13 -7.34 7.84
N GLY A 102 -2.65 -8.53 8.09
CA GLY A 102 -1.86 -9.70 8.47
C GLY A 102 -0.91 -10.16 7.37
N TRP A 103 -1.33 -10.07 6.10
CA TRP A 103 -0.43 -10.29 4.96
C TRP A 103 0.72 -9.27 4.97
N MET A 104 0.44 -7.99 5.18
CA MET A 104 1.48 -6.96 5.29
C MET A 104 2.43 -7.28 6.46
N ASP A 105 1.90 -7.67 7.63
CA ASP A 105 2.69 -7.95 8.83
C ASP A 105 3.63 -9.16 8.70
N ARG A 106 3.19 -10.21 7.98
CA ARG A 106 3.98 -11.44 7.79
C ARG A 106 4.91 -11.37 6.59
N VAL A 107 4.45 -10.78 5.48
CA VAL A 107 5.15 -10.83 4.19
C VAL A 107 6.15 -9.68 4.02
N LEU A 108 5.88 -8.49 4.57
CA LEU A 108 6.84 -7.38 4.53
C LEU A 108 7.91 -7.54 5.62
N THR A 109 8.66 -8.65 5.54
CA THR A 109 9.66 -9.07 6.52
C THR A 109 10.88 -8.14 6.53
N LEU A 110 11.40 -7.84 7.73
CA LEU A 110 12.67 -7.13 7.90
C LEU A 110 13.81 -7.88 7.17
N GLY A 111 14.64 -7.14 6.43
CA GLY A 111 15.69 -7.70 5.57
C GLY A 111 15.22 -7.98 4.14
N PHE A 112 13.97 -8.42 3.97
CA PHE A 112 13.36 -8.69 2.67
C PHE A 112 12.71 -7.43 2.06
N ALA A 113 11.80 -6.78 2.79
CA ALA A 113 11.00 -5.65 2.29
C ALA A 113 11.54 -4.28 2.71
N TYR A 114 12.25 -4.21 3.83
CA TYR A 114 12.87 -2.98 4.32
C TYR A 114 14.07 -3.30 5.23
N THR A 115 14.96 -2.31 5.43
CA THR A 115 15.93 -2.28 6.53
C THR A 115 15.93 -0.89 7.19
N LEU A 116 16.71 -0.71 8.27
CA LEU A 116 16.84 0.62 8.88
C LEU A 116 17.53 1.64 7.96
N GLU A 117 18.43 1.16 7.11
CA GLU A 117 19.20 1.93 6.12
C GLU A 117 18.44 2.08 4.80
N LYS A 118 17.69 1.05 4.38
CA LYS A 118 16.93 1.02 3.13
C LYS A 118 15.44 1.12 3.40
N ARG A 119 14.96 2.38 3.45
CA ARG A 119 13.56 2.75 3.68
C ARG A 119 13.20 4.00 2.88
N TYR A 120 11.91 4.24 2.68
CA TYR A 120 11.42 5.39 1.89
C TYR A 120 12.06 5.42 0.50
N SER A 121 12.55 6.57 0.01
CA SER A 121 13.14 6.69 -1.33
C SER A 121 14.33 5.74 -1.59
N GLU A 122 15.01 5.26 -0.54
CA GLU A 122 16.09 4.28 -0.62
C GLU A 122 15.65 2.85 -0.26
N GLY A 123 14.35 2.62 -0.20
CA GLY A 123 13.76 1.32 0.14
C GLY A 123 14.05 0.22 -0.88
N ILE A 124 13.86 -1.02 -0.45
CA ILE A 124 14.19 -2.20 -1.25
C ILE A 124 13.35 -2.29 -2.53
N PHE A 125 12.09 -1.82 -2.48
CA PHE A 125 11.16 -1.88 -3.60
C PHE A 125 11.09 -0.59 -4.43
N ARG A 126 12.13 0.24 -4.42
CA ARG A 126 12.19 1.54 -5.13
C ARG A 126 11.95 1.50 -6.64
N ASP A 127 12.22 0.37 -7.27
CA ASP A 127 12.02 0.18 -8.71
C ASP A 127 10.64 -0.42 -9.05
N LYS A 128 9.80 -0.67 -8.04
CA LYS A 128 8.47 -1.27 -8.19
C LYS A 128 7.38 -0.24 -7.96
N LYS A 129 6.30 -0.34 -8.74
CA LYS A 129 5.08 0.47 -8.57
C LYS A 129 4.06 -0.25 -7.70
N VAL A 130 3.28 0.50 -6.94
CA VAL A 130 2.19 -0.04 -6.11
C VAL A 130 0.97 0.85 -6.15
N MET A 131 -0.22 0.27 -6.05
CA MET A 131 -1.46 1.02 -5.98
C MET A 131 -2.45 0.40 -5.00
N LEU A 132 -3.18 1.25 -4.27
CA LEU A 132 -4.37 0.86 -3.53
C LEU A 132 -5.59 0.98 -4.46
N SER A 133 -6.33 -0.11 -4.63
CA SER A 133 -7.61 -0.15 -5.34
C SER A 133 -8.68 -0.63 -4.38
N PHE A 134 -9.65 0.21 -4.02
CA PHE A 134 -10.59 -0.16 -2.97
C PHE A 134 -11.99 0.39 -3.13
N THR A 135 -12.94 -0.30 -2.51
CA THR A 135 -14.35 0.10 -2.48
C THR A 135 -14.71 0.67 -1.12
N THR A 136 -15.52 1.72 -1.06
CA THR A 136 -16.07 2.26 0.19
C THR A 136 -17.56 1.97 0.31
N GLY A 137 -18.09 1.95 1.54
CA GLY A 137 -19.53 2.07 1.76
C GLY A 137 -20.04 3.51 1.61
N SER A 138 -19.17 4.50 1.90
CA SER A 138 -19.52 5.92 1.93
C SER A 138 -19.37 6.59 0.57
N HIS A 139 -20.18 7.62 0.31
CA HIS A 139 -20.02 8.50 -0.83
C HIS A 139 -18.74 9.35 -0.73
N GLU A 140 -18.18 9.76 -1.86
CA GLU A 140 -16.99 10.61 -1.95
C GLU A 140 -17.13 11.91 -1.13
N THR A 141 -18.32 12.53 -1.16
CA THR A 141 -18.59 13.79 -0.45
C THR A 141 -18.39 13.69 1.05
N MET A 142 -18.54 12.51 1.65
CA MET A 142 -18.31 12.29 3.07
C MET A 142 -16.82 12.35 3.45
N PHE A 143 -15.94 12.19 2.47
CA PHE A 143 -14.47 12.18 2.64
C PHE A 143 -13.78 13.46 2.13
N ARG A 144 -14.55 14.52 1.90
CA ARG A 144 -14.00 15.87 1.70
C ARG A 144 -13.53 16.43 3.04
N SER A 145 -12.74 17.50 3.01
CA SER A 145 -12.23 18.17 4.23
C SER A 145 -13.33 18.69 5.17
N ASN A 146 -14.54 18.93 4.64
CA ASN A 146 -15.74 19.28 5.40
C ASN A 146 -16.78 18.15 5.50
N GLY A 147 -16.41 16.93 5.06
CA GLY A 147 -17.25 15.75 5.15
C GLY A 147 -17.15 15.08 6.52
N ILE A 148 -18.19 14.35 6.91
CA ILE A 148 -18.29 13.72 8.24
C ILE A 148 -17.19 12.69 8.53
N ASN A 149 -16.62 12.06 7.50
CA ASN A 149 -15.55 11.07 7.64
C ASN A 149 -14.15 11.71 7.64
N GLY A 150 -14.05 13.02 7.36
CA GLY A 150 -12.78 13.72 7.21
C GLY A 150 -12.07 13.48 5.88
N ASP A 151 -10.96 14.19 5.68
CA ASP A 151 -10.20 14.16 4.42
C ASP A 151 -9.56 12.79 4.14
N MET A 152 -9.90 12.19 2.99
CA MET A 152 -9.30 10.92 2.52
C MET A 152 -7.77 10.95 2.48
N ASN A 153 -7.15 12.10 2.26
CA ASN A 153 -5.70 12.21 2.26
C ASN A 153 -5.09 11.79 3.62
N VAL A 154 -5.77 12.13 4.72
CA VAL A 154 -5.37 11.73 6.08
C VAL A 154 -5.55 10.23 6.30
N THR A 155 -6.67 9.68 5.82
CA THR A 155 -6.97 8.24 5.92
C THR A 155 -5.93 7.37 5.22
N LEU A 156 -5.44 7.79 4.05
CA LEU A 156 -4.53 6.98 3.24
C LEU A 156 -3.06 7.07 3.65
N TRP A 157 -2.66 8.18 4.29
CA TRP A 157 -1.26 8.43 4.65
C TRP A 157 -0.58 7.29 5.42
N PRO A 158 -1.18 6.66 6.45
CA PRO A 158 -0.54 5.59 7.19
C PRO A 158 -0.18 4.38 6.32
N ILE A 159 -1.00 4.06 5.32
CA ILE A 159 -0.79 2.90 4.44
C ILE A 159 0.17 3.28 3.31
N GLN A 160 -0.12 4.36 2.59
CA GLN A 160 0.67 4.78 1.45
C GLN A 160 2.08 5.20 1.86
N ASN A 161 2.23 6.03 2.91
CA ASN A 161 3.56 6.42 3.39
C ASN A 161 4.16 5.37 4.34
N GLY A 162 3.41 4.97 5.36
CA GLY A 162 3.94 4.20 6.49
C GLY A 162 4.20 2.72 6.18
N VAL A 163 3.56 2.16 5.15
CA VAL A 163 3.77 0.76 4.73
C VAL A 163 4.43 0.71 3.36
N LEU A 164 3.79 1.31 2.35
CA LEU A 164 4.19 1.13 0.95
C LEU A 164 5.46 1.92 0.60
N ASN A 165 5.41 3.25 0.76
CA ASN A 165 6.57 4.10 0.54
C ASN A 165 7.71 3.72 1.49
N TYR A 166 7.42 3.32 2.74
CA TYR A 166 8.44 2.85 3.69
C TYR A 166 9.27 1.69 3.14
N CYS A 167 8.65 0.71 2.47
CA CYS A 167 9.35 -0.38 1.78
C CYS A 167 10.03 0.07 0.47
N GLY A 168 9.76 1.28 0.00
CA GLY A 168 10.37 1.93 -1.15
C GLY A 168 9.50 2.07 -2.36
N PHE A 169 8.30 1.49 -2.38
CA PHE A 169 7.49 1.50 -3.59
C PHE A 169 7.20 2.90 -4.14
N GLN A 170 7.17 3.01 -5.47
CA GLN A 170 6.56 4.14 -6.17
C GLN A 170 5.03 4.03 -6.07
N VAL A 171 4.43 4.74 -5.12
CA VAL A 171 2.98 4.64 -4.86
C VAL A 171 2.19 5.46 -5.89
N LEU A 172 1.35 4.81 -6.67
CA LEU A 172 0.44 5.44 -7.63
C LEU A 172 -0.79 6.01 -6.91
N ALA A 173 -1.47 6.95 -7.58
CA ALA A 173 -2.74 7.49 -7.10
C ALA A 173 -3.76 6.34 -6.88
N PRO A 174 -4.53 6.35 -5.79
CA PRO A 174 -5.43 5.25 -5.47
C PRO A 174 -6.57 5.16 -6.50
N GLN A 175 -7.08 3.94 -6.73
CA GLN A 175 -8.35 3.73 -7.41
C GLN A 175 -9.45 3.56 -6.35
N ILE A 176 -10.35 4.52 -6.24
CA ILE A 176 -11.42 4.48 -5.24
C ILE A 176 -12.77 4.31 -5.93
N PHE A 177 -13.45 3.23 -5.59
CA PHE A 177 -14.83 2.97 -6.00
C PHE A 177 -15.77 3.39 -4.87
N TRP A 178 -16.35 4.58 -5.02
CA TRP A 178 -17.21 5.18 -4.00
C TRP A 178 -18.60 4.55 -3.97
N ALA A 179 -19.00 3.98 -2.83
CA ALA A 179 -20.36 3.53 -2.56
C ALA A 179 -20.98 2.61 -3.66
N PRO A 180 -20.27 1.60 -4.22
CA PRO A 180 -20.78 0.82 -5.35
C PRO A 180 -22.05 0.02 -5.01
N THR A 181 -22.31 -0.23 -3.72
CA THR A 181 -23.55 -0.87 -3.23
C THR A 181 -24.80 -0.01 -3.45
N HIS A 182 -24.64 1.29 -3.65
CA HIS A 182 -25.73 2.24 -3.89
C HIS A 182 -25.96 2.54 -5.38
N LEU A 183 -25.23 1.85 -6.27
CA LEU A 183 -25.27 2.07 -7.71
C LEU A 183 -26.10 1.01 -8.44
N SER A 184 -26.69 1.40 -9.57
CA SER A 184 -27.31 0.45 -10.50
C SER A 184 -26.27 -0.49 -11.11
N SER A 185 -26.72 -1.61 -11.69
CA SER A 185 -25.81 -2.52 -12.40
C SER A 185 -25.11 -1.83 -13.59
N GLU A 186 -25.81 -0.96 -14.31
CA GLU A 186 -25.22 -0.17 -15.41
C GLU A 186 -24.13 0.78 -14.90
N ALA A 187 -24.38 1.50 -13.81
CA ALA A 187 -23.38 2.39 -13.22
C ALA A 187 -22.17 1.61 -12.69
N ARG A 188 -22.37 0.43 -12.09
CA ARG A 188 -21.27 -0.46 -11.68
C ARG A 188 -20.44 -0.95 -12.87
N GLU A 189 -21.06 -1.24 -14.01
CA GLU A 189 -20.31 -1.60 -15.22
C GLU A 189 -19.51 -0.40 -15.74
N GLY A 190 -20.08 0.81 -15.72
CA GLY A 190 -19.35 2.03 -16.06
C GLY A 190 -18.10 2.25 -15.21
N LEU A 191 -18.15 1.92 -13.91
CA LEU A 191 -16.97 1.95 -13.04
C LEU A 191 -15.90 0.93 -13.47
N LEU A 192 -16.31 -0.28 -13.88
CA LEU A 192 -15.39 -1.32 -14.37
C LEU A 192 -14.76 -0.92 -15.71
N GLU A 193 -15.52 -0.31 -16.61
CA GLU A 193 -14.99 0.24 -17.87
C GLU A 193 -13.97 1.34 -17.64
N GLY A 194 -14.26 2.30 -16.74
CA GLY A 194 -13.29 3.32 -16.35
C GLY A 194 -12.01 2.73 -15.75
N TRP A 195 -12.14 1.65 -14.97
CA TRP A 195 -11.00 0.93 -14.41
C TRP A 195 -10.16 0.23 -15.49
N ARG A 196 -10.81 -0.47 -16.44
CA ARG A 196 -10.15 -1.08 -17.60
C ARG A 196 -9.42 -0.04 -18.45
N ALA A 197 -10.01 1.13 -18.64
CA ALA A 197 -9.39 2.24 -19.38
C ALA A 197 -8.13 2.75 -18.69
N ARG A 198 -8.18 3.00 -17.37
CA ARG A 198 -7.00 3.44 -16.61
C ARG A 198 -5.86 2.42 -16.67
N LEU A 199 -6.20 1.13 -16.57
CA LEU A 199 -5.22 0.04 -16.62
C LEU A 199 -4.39 -0.01 -17.91
N GLN A 200 -4.85 0.56 -19.02
CA GLN A 200 -4.08 0.62 -20.27
C GLN A 200 -2.85 1.54 -20.18
N GLY A 201 -2.90 2.55 -19.31
CA GLY A 201 -1.83 3.53 -19.12
C GLY A 201 -1.10 3.42 -17.78
N LEU A 202 -1.55 2.51 -16.89
CA LEU A 202 -1.17 2.51 -15.48
C LEU A 202 0.35 2.42 -15.25
N LEU A 203 1.06 1.62 -16.04
CA LEU A 203 2.52 1.47 -15.92
C LEU A 203 3.29 2.75 -16.25
N ASN A 204 2.68 3.68 -17.00
CA ASN A 204 3.27 4.97 -17.37
C ASN A 204 2.83 6.11 -16.44
N GLU A 205 1.91 5.87 -15.49
CA GLU A 205 1.48 6.90 -14.55
C GLU A 205 2.65 7.36 -13.67
N ALA A 206 2.70 8.67 -13.42
CA ALA A 206 3.58 9.25 -12.42
C ALA A 206 3.10 8.87 -11.01
N PRO A 207 4.01 8.53 -10.07
CA PRO A 207 3.63 8.25 -8.69
C PRO A 207 3.23 9.52 -7.93
N LEU A 208 2.60 9.31 -6.78
CA LEU A 208 2.39 10.32 -5.74
C LEU A 208 3.73 10.85 -5.25
N THR A 209 3.75 12.12 -4.83
CA THR A 209 4.95 12.78 -4.33
C THR A 209 5.14 12.50 -2.84
N PHE A 210 6.23 11.79 -2.51
CA PHE A 210 6.78 11.75 -1.16
C PHE A 210 8.16 12.41 -1.20
N PRO A 211 8.30 13.67 -0.74
CA PRO A 211 9.56 14.38 -0.80
C PRO A 211 10.64 13.57 -0.10
N ALA A 212 11.79 13.39 -0.77
CA ALA A 212 12.99 12.91 -0.11
C ALA A 212 13.35 13.94 0.97
N VAL A 213 13.03 13.59 2.20
CA VAL A 213 13.23 14.45 3.35
C VAL A 213 14.67 14.25 3.82
N ASP A 214 15.46 15.32 3.79
CA ASP A 214 16.79 15.27 4.37
C ASP A 214 16.64 15.19 5.89
N ILE A 215 16.89 14.00 6.42
CA ILE A 215 16.68 13.66 7.82
C ILE A 215 17.99 13.84 8.57
N GLY A 216 17.97 14.74 9.55
CA GLY A 216 19.07 15.00 10.47
C GLY A 216 19.06 14.11 11.70
N LYS A 217 19.69 14.60 12.78
CA LYS A 217 19.75 13.91 14.07
C LYS A 217 18.34 13.64 14.63
N GLY A 218 18.17 12.50 15.30
CA GLY A 218 16.90 12.12 15.94
C GLY A 218 15.76 11.83 14.95
N PHE A 219 16.08 11.56 13.69
CA PHE A 219 15.10 11.31 12.62
C PHE A 219 14.14 12.48 12.34
N GLN A 220 14.60 13.72 12.56
CA GLN A 220 13.84 14.93 12.24
C GLN A 220 14.33 15.58 10.95
N LEU A 221 13.44 16.35 10.30
CA LEU A 221 13.80 17.19 9.17
C LEU A 221 14.96 18.12 9.55
N LYS A 222 15.99 18.18 8.71
CA LYS A 222 17.07 19.13 8.95
C LYS A 222 16.56 20.58 8.95
N PRO A 223 17.17 21.48 9.74
CA PRO A 223 16.76 22.88 9.82
C PRO A 223 16.65 23.57 8.45
N GLU A 224 17.56 23.29 7.52
CA GLU A 224 17.60 23.94 6.21
C GLU A 224 16.38 23.57 5.34
N VAL A 225 15.82 22.37 5.53
CA VAL A 225 14.57 21.96 4.86
C VAL A 225 13.39 22.74 5.44
N ARG A 226 13.37 22.94 6.76
CA ARG A 226 12.31 23.70 7.44
C ARG A 226 12.34 25.17 7.05
N GLU A 227 13.54 25.76 6.95
CA GLU A 227 13.74 27.15 6.50
C GLU A 227 13.29 27.34 5.05
N LYS A 228 13.66 26.44 4.13
CA LYS A 228 13.19 26.49 2.74
C LYS A 228 11.67 26.38 2.62
N GLN A 229 11.04 25.68 3.55
CA GLN A 229 9.59 25.54 3.60
C GLN A 229 8.90 26.66 4.38
N ALA A 230 9.61 27.57 5.05
CA ALA A 230 9.02 28.59 5.91
C ALA A 230 8.02 29.49 5.18
N GLU A 231 8.34 29.87 3.94
CA GLU A 231 7.50 30.73 3.09
C GLU A 231 6.39 29.97 2.33
N SER A 232 6.39 28.63 2.32
CA SER A 232 5.34 27.85 1.67
C SER A 232 4.01 28.00 2.41
N HIS A 233 2.90 28.16 1.69
CA HIS A 233 1.57 28.20 2.31
C HIS A 233 1.16 26.82 2.86
N PHE A 234 1.46 25.75 2.13
CA PHE A 234 1.12 24.38 2.52
C PHE A 234 2.32 23.68 3.15
N GLY A 235 2.03 22.64 3.95
CA GLY A 235 3.04 21.68 4.37
C GLY A 235 3.56 20.83 3.21
N LEU A 236 4.60 20.03 3.47
CA LEU A 236 5.25 19.19 2.45
C LEU A 236 4.37 18.03 1.99
N THR A 237 3.73 17.36 2.95
CA THR A 237 2.83 16.23 2.74
C THR A 237 1.78 16.21 3.85
N VAL A 238 0.87 15.23 3.83
CA VAL A 238 -0.07 14.99 4.93
C VAL A 238 0.65 14.79 6.28
N GLY A 239 1.65 13.92 6.34
CA GLY A 239 2.39 13.66 7.59
C GLY A 239 3.49 14.67 7.90
N HIS A 240 4.01 15.39 6.91
CA HIS A 240 4.99 16.46 7.09
C HIS A 240 4.34 17.83 6.86
N HIS A 241 3.24 18.07 7.57
CA HIS A 241 2.44 19.28 7.38
C HIS A 241 3.08 20.53 8.03
N LEU A 242 4.03 20.36 8.96
CA LEU A 242 4.78 21.47 9.58
C LEU A 242 3.89 22.56 10.20
N GLU A 243 2.78 22.16 10.83
CA GLU A 243 1.76 23.07 11.40
C GLU A 243 1.06 23.98 10.37
N LYS A 244 1.20 23.67 9.08
CA LYS A 244 0.56 24.37 7.96
C LYS A 244 -0.65 23.59 7.43
N PRO A 245 -1.50 24.23 6.61
CA PRO A 245 -2.52 23.53 5.84
C PRO A 245 -1.94 22.37 5.03
N LEU A 246 -2.72 21.29 4.91
CA LEU A 246 -2.30 20.13 4.13
C LEU A 246 -2.25 20.47 2.63
N PRO A 247 -1.23 20.00 1.90
CA PRO A 247 -1.23 20.11 0.44
C PRO A 247 -2.45 19.37 -0.13
N PRO A 248 -3.24 20.01 -1.01
CA PRO A 248 -4.47 19.42 -1.52
C PRO A 248 -4.15 18.14 -2.31
N HIS A 249 -4.96 17.09 -2.13
CA HIS A 249 -4.84 15.84 -2.89
C HIS A 249 -3.48 15.13 -2.83
N ASN A 250 -2.59 15.43 -1.87
CA ASN A 250 -1.24 14.87 -1.78
C ASN A 250 -1.19 13.32 -1.79
N GLN A 251 -2.23 12.65 -1.29
CA GLN A 251 -2.34 11.18 -1.27
C GLN A 251 -3.31 10.63 -2.32
N MET A 252 -3.86 11.52 -3.15
CA MET A 252 -4.96 11.23 -4.08
C MET A 252 -4.62 11.50 -5.55
N LYS A 253 -3.69 12.42 -5.84
CA LYS A 253 -3.30 12.80 -7.20
C LYS A 253 -1.78 12.96 -7.30
N ALA A 254 -1.21 12.51 -8.42
CA ALA A 254 0.20 12.72 -8.73
C ALA A 254 0.45 14.17 -9.18
N GLY A 255 1.69 14.65 -8.98
CA GLY A 255 2.13 15.96 -9.47
C GLY A 255 1.55 17.17 -8.73
N VAL A 256 1.11 16.98 -7.48
CA VAL A 256 0.66 18.06 -6.59
C VAL A 256 1.75 18.41 -5.58
#